data_AF-A0A851HKZ4-F1
#
_entry.id   AF-A0A851HKZ4-F1
#
_cell.length_a   1.000
_cell.length_b   1.000
_cell.length_c   1.000
_cell.angle_alpha   90.00
_cell.angle_beta   90.00
_cell.angle_gamma   90.00
#
_symmetry.space_group_name_H-M   'P 1'
#
loop_
_entity.id
_entity.type
_entity.pdbx_description
1 polymer ?
#
loop_
_entity_poly.entity_id
_entity_poly.type
_entity_poly.pdbx_seq_one_letter_code
_entity_poly.pdbx_strand_id
1 'polypeptide(L)'
;MHIISFTTGKSSDDIAEDLILQSAVERQFEILGEAPNAYQRMDRASRPKLEEVSAAIAMKNLIAHEYCVVDVRTLAQIAHDDIPPLKTKLEILLKGLH
;
A
#
# COMPACT_ATOMS: atom_id res chain seq x y z
N MET A 1 -7.53 -3.65 -2.08
CA MET A 1 -6.18 -3.34 -2.58
C MET A 1 -5.93 -4.20 -3.80
N HIS A 2 -5.88 -3.61 -5.01
CA HIS A 2 -5.84 -4.36 -6.29
C HIS A 2 -4.45 -4.45 -6.92
N ILE A 3 -3.48 -3.75 -6.34
CA ILE A 3 -2.10 -3.67 -6.84
C ILE A 3 -1.48 -5.05 -7.16
N ILE A 4 -1.64 -6.05 -6.29
CA ILE A 4 -1.15 -7.42 -6.52
C ILE A 4 -1.80 -8.05 -7.76
N SER A 5 -3.11 -7.87 -7.94
CA SER A 5 -3.83 -8.43 -9.09
C SER A 5 -3.41 -7.78 -10.40
N PHE A 6 -3.07 -6.50 -10.39
CA PHE A 6 -2.63 -5.77 -11.57
C PHE A 6 -1.18 -6.11 -11.96
N THR A 7 -0.32 -6.41 -10.99
CA THR A 7 1.09 -6.72 -11.26
C THR A 7 1.36 -8.22 -11.43
N THR A 8 0.43 -9.11 -11.07
CA THR A 8 0.65 -10.57 -11.17
C THR A 8 1.02 -10.99 -12.59
N GLY A 9 2.18 -11.66 -12.74
CA GLY A 9 2.66 -12.18 -14.01
C GLY A 9 3.18 -11.11 -14.98
N LYS A 10 3.35 -9.87 -14.52
CA LYS A 10 3.94 -8.76 -15.27
C LYS A 10 5.31 -8.45 -14.70
N SER A 11 6.27 -8.13 -15.55
CA SER A 11 7.55 -7.55 -15.14
C SER A 11 7.42 -6.03 -14.98
N SER A 12 8.41 -5.41 -14.34
CA SER A 12 8.51 -3.95 -14.27
C SER A 12 8.60 -3.29 -15.64
N ASP A 13 9.18 -3.98 -16.64
CA ASP A 13 9.25 -3.53 -18.03
C ASP A 13 7.85 -3.55 -18.66
N ASP A 14 7.11 -4.65 -18.51
CA ASP A 14 5.74 -4.77 -19.03
C ASP A 14 4.81 -3.69 -18.46
N ILE A 15 5.02 -3.32 -17.19
CA ILE A 15 4.28 -2.23 -16.54
C ILE A 15 4.73 -0.89 -17.11
N ALA A 16 6.03 -0.63 -17.23
CA ALA A 16 6.57 0.63 -17.74
C ALA A 16 6.27 0.91 -19.22
N GLU A 17 5.84 -0.08 -19.99
CA GLU A 17 5.43 0.09 -21.39
C GLU A 17 3.90 0.25 -21.56
N ASP A 18 3.10 -0.04 -20.53
CA ASP A 18 1.64 0.06 -20.57
C ASP A 18 1.14 1.23 -19.70
N LEU A 19 0.83 2.36 -20.33
CA LEU A 19 0.37 3.58 -19.64
C LEU A 19 -0.88 3.39 -18.76
N ILE A 20 -1.78 2.46 -19.14
CA ILE A 20 -2.97 2.17 -18.33
C ILE A 20 -2.54 1.46 -17.06
N LEU A 21 -1.63 0.49 -17.19
CA LEU A 21 -1.11 -0.26 -16.06
C LEU A 21 -0.28 0.63 -15.12
N GLN A 22 0.54 1.54 -15.67
CA GLN A 22 1.27 2.55 -14.89
C GLN A 22 0.32 3.39 -14.06
N SER A 23 -0.68 4.00 -14.71
CA SER A 23 -1.67 4.85 -14.05
C SER A 23 -2.44 4.10 -12.96
N ALA A 24 -2.76 2.82 -13.20
CA ALA A 24 -3.44 1.97 -12.23
C ALA A 24 -2.56 1.68 -11.01
N VAL A 25 -1.28 1.34 -11.23
CA VAL A 25 -0.31 1.08 -10.15
C VAL A 25 -0.07 2.34 -9.33
N GLU A 26 0.21 3.47 -9.97
CA GLU A 26 0.38 4.78 -9.33
C GLU A 26 -0.83 5.14 -8.47
N ARG A 27 -2.04 5.01 -9.02
CA ARG A 27 -3.28 5.30 -8.28
C ARG A 27 -3.46 4.40 -7.06
N GLN A 28 -3.06 3.13 -7.13
CA GLN A 28 -3.11 2.25 -5.95
C GLN A 28 -2.13 2.72 -4.87
N PHE A 29 -0.94 3.19 -5.23
CA PHE A 29 0.03 3.75 -4.28
C PHE A 29 -0.45 5.07 -3.67
N GLU A 30 -1.09 5.96 -4.44
CA GLU A 30 -1.72 7.17 -3.90
C GLU A 30 -2.79 6.84 -2.85
N ILE A 31 -3.71 5.91 -3.17
CA ILE A 31 -4.78 5.48 -2.24
C ILE A 31 -4.16 4.84 -0.99
N LEU A 32 -3.13 4.01 -1.16
CA LEU A 32 -2.38 3.44 -0.06
C LEU A 32 -1.83 4.56 0.83
N GLY A 33 -1.26 5.59 0.21
CA GLY A 33 -0.59 6.69 0.88
C GLY A 33 -1.50 7.62 1.66
N GLU A 34 -2.76 7.72 1.26
CA GLU A 34 -3.78 8.48 1.99
C GLU A 34 -4.37 7.73 3.19
N ALA A 35 -4.22 6.41 3.26
CA ALA A 35 -4.83 5.58 4.31
C ALA A 35 -4.44 6.01 5.75
N PRO A 36 -3.17 6.35 6.06
CA PRO A 36 -2.80 6.85 7.38
C PRO A 36 -3.44 8.20 7.72
N ASN A 37 -3.57 9.10 6.73
CA ASN A 37 -4.22 10.39 6.91
C ASN A 37 -5.72 10.22 7.17
N ALA A 38 -6.36 9.28 6.47
CA ALA A 38 -7.75 8.91 6.73
C ALA A 38 -7.92 8.37 8.16
N TYR A 39 -7.04 7.48 8.62
CA TYR A 39 -7.04 6.96 9.98
C TYR A 39 -6.88 8.06 11.04
N GLN A 40 -5.96 9.01 10.84
CA GLN A 40 -5.75 10.12 11.78
C GLN A 40 -6.96 11.04 11.91
N ARG A 41 -7.73 11.20 10.82
CA ARG A 41 -8.96 12.01 10.80
C ARG A 41 -10.17 11.32 11.43
N MET A 42 -10.11 10.02 11.72
CA MET A 42 -11.19 9.31 12.41
C MET A 42 -11.33 9.80 13.85
N ASP A 43 -12.57 9.92 14.31
CA ASP A 43 -12.86 10.40 15.66
C ASP A 43 -12.29 9.44 16.71
N ARG A 44 -11.87 9.95 17.87
CA ARG A 44 -11.15 9.13 18.88
C ARG A 44 -12.00 7.99 19.44
N ALA A 45 -13.32 8.14 19.42
CA ALA A 45 -14.28 7.13 19.86
C ALA A 45 -14.55 6.04 18.81
N SER A 46 -14.32 6.33 17.52
CA SER A 46 -14.48 5.39 16.39
C SER A 46 -13.15 4.93 15.81
N ARG A 47 -12.04 5.46 16.31
CA ARG A 47 -10.70 4.94 16.08
C ARG A 47 -10.58 3.59 16.76
N PRO A 48 -10.26 2.54 16.02
CA PRO A 48 -10.12 1.25 16.63
C PRO A 48 -8.77 1.22 17.41
N LYS A 49 -8.71 0.38 18.46
CA LYS A 49 -7.74 0.50 19.56
C LYS A 49 -6.30 0.21 19.11
N LEU A 50 -5.36 0.96 19.70
CA LEU A 50 -3.88 1.01 19.62
C LEU A 50 -3.06 -0.13 18.94
N GLU A 51 -3.56 -1.35 18.83
CA GLU A 51 -2.94 -2.44 18.03
C GLU A 51 -3.07 -2.18 16.52
N GLU A 52 -4.14 -1.51 16.07
CA GLU A 52 -4.34 -1.07 14.67
C GLU A 52 -3.45 0.11 14.27
N VAL A 53 -2.87 0.80 15.25
CA VAL A 53 -1.93 1.90 15.03
C VAL A 53 -0.61 1.36 14.47
N SER A 54 -0.19 0.13 14.79
CA SER A 54 1.05 -0.44 14.25
C SER A 54 0.96 -0.72 12.75
N ALA A 55 -0.21 -1.18 12.28
CA ALA A 55 -0.54 -1.32 10.87
C ALA A 55 -0.58 0.03 10.14
N ALA A 56 -1.26 1.03 10.72
CA ALA A 56 -1.31 2.38 10.16
C ALA A 56 0.05 3.09 10.19
N ILE A 57 0.89 2.83 11.19
CA ILE A 57 2.26 3.34 11.31
C ILE A 57 3.20 2.58 10.36
N ALA A 58 3.07 1.27 10.18
CA ALA A 58 3.83 0.52 9.18
C ALA A 58 3.49 1.01 7.77
N MET A 59 2.21 1.22 7.49
CA MET A 59 1.70 1.83 6.25
C MET A 59 2.24 3.25 6.06
N LYS A 60 2.17 4.09 7.10
CA LYS A 60 2.72 5.45 7.11
C LYS A 60 4.24 5.45 6.93
N ASN A 61 4.99 4.57 7.58
CA ASN A 61 6.44 4.52 7.50
C ASN A 61 6.90 4.00 6.13
N LEU A 62 6.16 3.05 5.54
CA LEU A 62 6.38 2.60 4.16
C LEU A 62 6.12 3.72 3.16
N ILE A 63 5.07 4.52 3.36
CA ILE A 63 4.63 5.54 2.38
C ILE A 63 5.35 6.87 2.54
N ALA A 64 5.56 7.32 3.78
CA ALA A 64 6.12 8.64 4.06
C ALA A 64 7.64 8.71 3.83
N HIS A 65 8.33 7.57 3.73
CA HIS A 65 9.78 7.56 3.67
C HIS A 65 10.35 7.38 2.25
N GLU A 66 9.64 6.75 1.30
CA GLU A 66 10.25 6.28 0.05
C GLU A 66 9.60 6.75 -1.27
N TYR A 67 8.32 7.18 -1.29
CA TYR A 67 7.59 7.16 -2.57
C TYR A 67 7.24 8.49 -3.23
N CYS A 68 7.76 9.62 -2.73
CA CYS A 68 7.30 10.93 -3.21
C CYS A 68 7.81 11.32 -4.62
N VAL A 69 8.80 10.60 -5.19
CA VAL A 69 9.37 10.86 -6.53
C VAL A 69 9.97 9.56 -7.14
N VAL A 70 9.21 8.48 -7.24
CA VAL A 70 9.70 7.20 -7.79
C VAL A 70 9.10 6.92 -9.15
N ASP A 71 9.97 6.51 -10.08
CA ASP A 71 9.60 5.97 -11.39
C ASP A 71 8.72 4.72 -11.23
N VAL A 72 7.85 4.49 -12.21
CA VAL A 72 6.88 3.39 -12.23
C VAL A 72 7.54 2.02 -12.15
N ARG A 73 8.79 1.90 -12.61
CA ARG A 73 9.59 0.67 -12.49
C ARG A 73 9.91 0.35 -11.03
N THR A 74 10.18 1.38 -10.22
CA THR A 74 10.38 1.22 -8.78
C THR A 74 9.06 0.87 -8.11
N LEU A 75 7.97 1.54 -8.47
CA LEU A 75 6.63 1.22 -7.97
C LEU A 75 6.22 -0.23 -8.30
N ALA A 76 6.54 -0.71 -9.50
CA ALA A 76 6.34 -2.10 -9.88
C ALA A 76 7.14 -3.05 -8.99
N GLN A 77 8.43 -2.76 -8.74
CA GLN A 77 9.26 -3.59 -7.86
C GLN A 77 8.68 -3.68 -6.44
N ILE A 78 8.30 -2.54 -5.86
CA ILE A 78 7.66 -2.48 -4.54
C ILE A 78 6.35 -3.26 -4.53
N ALA A 79 5.55 -3.14 -5.60
CA ALA A 79 4.30 -3.88 -5.75
C ALA A 79 4.51 -5.40 -5.75
N HIS A 80 5.66 -5.89 -6.24
CA HIS A 80 6.03 -7.30 -6.22
C HIS A 80 6.61 -7.76 -4.89
N ASP A 81 7.51 -6.96 -4.31
CA ASP A 81 8.37 -7.43 -3.22
C ASP A 81 7.79 -7.09 -1.84
N ASP A 82 7.30 -5.87 -1.67
CA ASP A 82 6.96 -5.31 -0.36
C ASP A 82 5.47 -5.37 -0.06
N ILE A 83 4.63 -5.21 -1.09
CA ILE A 83 3.18 -5.16 -0.90
C ILE A 83 2.58 -6.53 -0.49
N PRO A 84 2.96 -7.68 -1.09
CA PRO A 84 2.43 -8.96 -0.64
C PRO A 84 2.71 -9.28 0.84
N PRO A 85 3.95 -9.18 1.37
CA PRO A 85 4.20 -9.45 2.79
C PRO A 85 3.54 -8.41 3.70
N LEU A 86 3.44 -7.14 3.28
CA LEU A 86 2.68 -6.13 4.01
C LEU A 86 1.20 -6.52 4.12
N LYS A 87 0.57 -6.90 3.00
CA LYS A 87 -0.83 -7.34 2.97
C LYS A 87 -1.06 -8.50 3.94
N THR A 88 -0.19 -9.51 3.91
CA THR A 88 -0.29 -10.66 4.81
C THR A 88 -0.15 -10.25 6.27
N LYS A 89 0.82 -9.38 6.62
CA LYS A 89 0.96 -8.85 7.98
C LYS A 89 -0.29 -8.11 8.44
N LEU A 90 -0.85 -7.24 7.59
CA LEU A 90 -2.08 -6.51 7.88
C LEU A 90 -3.28 -7.45 8.08
N GLU A 91 -3.43 -8.47 7.22
CA GLU A 91 -4.50 -9.47 7.35
C GLU A 91 -4.37 -10.30 8.63
N ILE A 92 -3.16 -10.65 9.06
CA ILE A 92 -2.92 -11.36 10.31
C ILE A 92 -3.30 -10.47 11.51
N LEU A 93 -2.85 -9.21 11.51
CA LEU A 93 -3.17 -8.26 12.57
C LEU A 93 -4.69 -8.08 12.70
N LEU A 94 -5.39 -7.86 11.58
CA LEU A 94 -6.85 -7.70 11.56
C LEU A 94 -7.64 -8.96 11.96
N LYS A 95 -7.10 -10.17 11.73
CA LYS A 95 -7.74 -11.44 12.14
C LYS A 95 -7.47 -11.80 13.60
N GLY A 96 -6.37 -11.32 14.18
CA GLY A 96 -6.05 -11.48 15.60
C GLY A 96 -6.91 -10.61 16.54
N LEU A 97 -7.70 -9.69 15.98
CA LEU A 97 -8.54 -8.70 16.66
C LEU A 97 -9.95 -9.21 17.07
N HIS A 98 -10.10 -10.51 17.35
CA HIS A 98 -11.36 -11.06 17.89
C HIS A 98 -11.45 -10.87 19.41
#